data_AF-A0A1Y2VC57-F1
#
_entry.id   AF-A0A1Y2VC57-F1
#
_cell.length_a   1.000
_cell.length_b   1.000
_cell.length_c   1.000
_cell.angle_alpha   90.00
_cell.angle_beta   90.00
_cell.angle_gamma   90.00
#
_symmetry.space_group_name_H-M   'P 1'
#
loop_
_entity.id
_entity.type
_entity.pdbx_description
1 polymer ?
#
loop_
_entity_poly.entity_id
_entity_poly.type
_entity_poly.pdbx_seq_one_letter_code
_entity_poly.pdbx_strand_id
1 'polypeptide(L)'
;MRGSLHICQLGNVNSSRALEIIAFSKGSIAAKQKIDWFPIRGLLGAQLTTKRSVIRTHQIEMKRSASSISKASPRAKKPRPSVPEYHLTPSIRDESGEIVWPAPKAQIERARNLILECASAGKKTLIIPDKDADGLTSGAILQKTLVALGLKPQLISAHILQKGCNIHEESERAAMAAHKPEYIFVLDQGSRKGPPVIDDPHKALIIDHHWALEDDFPDGSDHVTACNSPPVATSSLLTYHICNSLHEKVHESCDWLCVMGTHGDLGNNLKWEPPFPDMKATFKKYTKKSLNDAVSLINAPRRTATYDVPAAWAALTAASSPSDLLKNRSLLEARAEVNAEVERCTHTAPKFSGDAKIAVFRINSAAQVHPVIATRWAGHLQSPKLEVILVANEGYLPGMVNFSCRIPRSARARDPPVNIIEVLKGIAAKAPNPTLRERLGESFARGHKEASGGIVPKAEFEEFMDILEIGKKPKDSSSPRKAKKEAASKQSNTLMNYFGKQTAA
;
A
#
# COMPACT_ATOMS: atom_id res chain seq x y z
N MET A 1 8.07 -49.29 54.27
CA MET A 1 7.36 -50.39 53.58
C MET A 1 7.56 -50.22 52.07
N ARG A 2 8.12 -51.27 51.44
CA ARG A 2 8.22 -51.68 50.01
C ARG A 2 7.67 -50.69 48.97
N GLY A 3 8.43 -50.21 47.96
CA GLY A 3 9.07 -50.92 46.83
C GLY A 3 8.20 -50.69 45.56
N SER A 4 8.62 -50.35 44.34
CA SER A 4 9.84 -50.59 43.51
C SER A 4 9.89 -49.47 42.43
N LEU A 5 11.00 -48.93 41.90
CA LEU A 5 12.21 -49.46 41.27
C LEU A 5 11.97 -50.28 39.98
N HIS A 6 12.19 -49.64 38.82
CA HIS A 6 12.87 -50.25 37.67
C HIS A 6 13.80 -49.24 37.01
N ILE A 7 14.97 -49.76 36.63
CA ILE A 7 16.25 -49.15 36.32
C ILE A 7 16.73 -49.78 35.00
N CYS A 8 17.68 -49.10 34.34
CA CYS A 8 18.65 -49.59 33.33
C CYS A 8 18.20 -49.67 31.86
N GLN A 9 19.04 -49.35 30.85
CA GLN A 9 20.39 -48.75 30.77
C GLN A 9 20.76 -48.54 29.27
N LEU A 10 21.58 -47.50 29.01
CA LEU A 10 22.80 -47.41 28.19
C LEU A 10 22.89 -47.56 26.64
N GLY A 11 23.77 -46.68 26.13
CA GLY A 11 24.51 -46.70 24.86
C GLY A 11 24.52 -45.30 24.22
N ASN A 12 25.40 -44.32 24.52
CA ASN A 12 26.86 -44.24 24.29
C ASN A 12 27.21 -44.61 22.83
N VAL A 13 27.88 -43.81 21.98
CA VAL A 13 29.27 -43.33 22.07
C VAL A 13 29.61 -42.32 20.93
N ASN A 14 30.41 -41.28 21.26
CA ASN A 14 31.42 -40.49 20.49
C ASN A 14 31.12 -39.72 19.19
N SER A 15 31.90 -38.70 18.81
CA SER A 15 32.84 -37.75 19.44
C SER A 15 33.37 -36.79 18.36
N SER A 16 33.83 -35.60 18.78
CA SER A 16 35.08 -34.88 18.36
C SER A 16 35.38 -34.65 16.86
N ARG A 17 36.02 -33.58 16.37
CA ARG A 17 36.89 -32.46 16.82
C ARG A 17 37.05 -31.57 15.55
N ALA A 18 36.91 -30.24 15.58
CA ALA A 18 37.96 -29.22 15.77
C ALA A 18 39.25 -29.36 14.91
N LEU A 19 39.58 -28.30 14.14
CA LEU A 19 40.89 -27.70 13.74
C LEU A 19 40.70 -26.95 12.39
N GLU A 20 40.69 -25.61 12.35
CA GLU A 20 41.80 -24.62 12.34
C GLU A 20 42.50 -24.36 10.99
N ILE A 21 42.44 -23.08 10.59
CA ILE A 21 43.46 -22.21 9.97
C ILE A 21 43.85 -22.46 8.48
N ILE A 22 43.70 -21.41 7.65
CA ILE A 22 44.78 -20.67 6.95
C ILE A 22 44.19 -19.39 6.33
N ALA A 23 44.78 -18.25 6.69
CA ALA A 23 44.68 -16.99 5.95
C ALA A 23 45.79 -16.94 4.89
N PHE A 24 45.51 -16.48 3.67
CA PHE A 24 46.51 -15.83 2.83
C PHE A 24 45.89 -14.79 1.89
N SER A 25 46.61 -13.67 1.83
CA SER A 25 46.37 -12.44 1.08
C SER A 25 46.80 -12.54 -0.40
N LYS A 26 46.22 -11.65 -1.23
CA LYS A 26 46.60 -11.09 -2.55
C LYS A 26 45.37 -11.13 -3.47
N GLY A 27 44.92 -10.08 -4.14
CA GLY A 27 45.61 -8.90 -4.61
C GLY A 27 45.32 -8.75 -6.11
N SER A 28 44.31 -7.94 -6.43
CA SER A 28 44.20 -7.10 -7.63
C SER A 28 43.75 -7.66 -9.00
N ILE A 29 43.07 -6.74 -9.71
CA ILE A 29 42.75 -6.64 -11.15
C ILE A 29 41.54 -7.45 -11.66
N ALA A 30 40.41 -6.77 -11.81
CA ALA A 30 39.36 -7.19 -12.76
C ALA A 30 38.94 -6.01 -13.63
N ALA A 31 39.21 -6.16 -14.92
CA ALA A 31 38.92 -5.23 -16.00
C ALA A 31 37.42 -5.09 -16.26
N LYS A 32 37.06 -3.90 -16.75
CA LYS A 32 35.74 -3.56 -17.27
C LYS A 32 35.38 -4.46 -18.46
N GLN A 33 34.24 -5.12 -18.41
CA GLN A 33 33.53 -5.52 -19.62
C GLN A 33 32.01 -5.36 -19.42
N LYS A 34 31.44 -4.48 -20.24
CA LYS A 34 30.00 -4.33 -20.45
C LYS A 34 29.48 -5.59 -21.12
N ILE A 35 28.41 -6.18 -20.58
CA ILE A 35 27.64 -7.21 -21.28
C ILE A 35 26.17 -6.82 -21.21
N ASP A 36 25.60 -6.55 -22.38
CA ASP A 36 24.19 -6.34 -22.64
C ASP A 36 23.39 -7.61 -22.35
N TRP A 37 22.22 -7.46 -21.71
CA TRP A 37 21.27 -8.55 -21.49
C TRP A 37 19.92 -8.25 -22.14
N PHE A 38 19.58 -9.04 -23.16
CA PHE A 38 18.21 -9.32 -23.60
C PHE A 38 17.85 -10.79 -23.27
N PRO A 39 16.56 -11.11 -23.11
CA PRO A 39 16.11 -12.23 -22.26
C PRO A 39 15.97 -13.54 -23.04
N ILE A 40 16.39 -14.64 -22.43
CA ILE A 40 16.17 -16.01 -22.93
C ILE A 40 15.03 -16.66 -22.15
N ARG A 41 13.96 -16.99 -22.90
CA ARG A 41 12.96 -18.00 -22.54
C ARG A 41 13.63 -19.38 -22.57
N GLY A 42 13.30 -20.21 -21.58
CA GLY A 42 14.05 -21.42 -21.24
C GLY A 42 13.80 -22.65 -22.09
N LEU A 43 14.52 -23.73 -21.73
CA LEU A 43 14.15 -25.14 -21.91
C LEU A 43 15.24 -26.06 -21.33
N LEU A 44 14.81 -27.06 -20.57
CA LEU A 44 15.41 -28.40 -20.33
C LEU A 44 14.18 -29.27 -19.97
N GLY A 45 13.71 -30.23 -20.78
CA GLY A 45 14.30 -31.53 -21.13
C GLY A 45 13.80 -32.57 -20.11
N ALA A 46 13.23 -33.75 -20.40
CA ALA A 46 13.20 -34.56 -21.62
C ALA A 46 12.09 -35.66 -21.57
N GLN A 47 11.71 -36.12 -22.78
CA GLN A 47 11.36 -37.48 -23.23
C GLN A 47 10.22 -38.30 -22.59
N LEU A 48 9.22 -38.61 -23.42
CA LEU A 48 8.78 -39.99 -23.69
C LEU A 48 8.13 -40.07 -25.09
N THR A 49 8.42 -41.18 -25.77
CA THR A 49 8.19 -41.47 -27.18
C THR A 49 6.77 -41.96 -27.48
N THR A 50 6.18 -41.54 -28.60
CA THR A 50 5.36 -42.44 -29.46
C THR A 50 5.13 -41.81 -30.84
N LYS A 51 5.43 -42.59 -31.88
CA LYS A 51 5.28 -42.26 -33.30
C LYS A 51 3.81 -42.18 -33.70
N ARG A 52 3.40 -41.10 -34.36
CA ARG A 52 2.31 -41.14 -35.36
C ARG A 52 2.63 -40.24 -36.54
N SER A 53 2.59 -40.87 -37.71
CA SER A 53 2.74 -40.32 -39.06
C SER A 53 1.55 -39.43 -39.42
N VAL A 54 1.80 -38.20 -39.89
CA VAL A 54 0.86 -37.44 -40.73
C VAL A 54 1.65 -36.57 -41.72
N ILE A 55 1.65 -37.01 -42.99
CA ILE A 55 1.53 -36.27 -44.25
C ILE A 55 2.10 -34.83 -44.27
N ARG A 56 3.25 -34.65 -44.94
CA ARG A 56 3.79 -33.37 -45.40
C ARG A 56 3.00 -32.87 -46.61
N THR A 57 2.36 -31.71 -46.50
CA THR A 57 1.99 -30.87 -47.64
C THR A 57 2.96 -29.69 -47.73
N HIS A 58 3.62 -29.56 -48.88
CA HIS A 58 4.43 -28.38 -49.22
C HIS A 58 3.49 -27.22 -49.57
N GLN A 59 3.59 -26.12 -48.81
CA GLN A 59 3.12 -24.83 -49.27
C GLN A 59 4.28 -23.84 -49.32
N ILE A 60 4.42 -23.26 -50.51
CA ILE A 60 5.40 -22.28 -50.93
C ILE A 60 5.10 -20.95 -50.23
N GLU A 61 6.04 -20.46 -49.43
CA GLU A 61 5.93 -19.17 -48.74
C GLU A 61 6.29 -18.04 -49.72
N MET A 62 5.26 -17.39 -50.31
CA MET A 62 5.44 -16.17 -51.11
C MET A 62 5.76 -14.98 -50.19
N LYS A 63 7.03 -14.54 -50.19
CA LYS A 63 7.44 -13.23 -49.66
C LYS A 63 6.77 -12.12 -50.47
N ARG A 64 5.81 -11.41 -49.87
CA ARG A 64 5.34 -10.11 -50.36
C ARG A 64 6.13 -8.99 -49.67
N SER A 65 6.88 -8.24 -50.46
CA SER A 65 7.47 -6.96 -50.04
C SER A 65 6.34 -5.93 -49.87
N ALA A 66 6.17 -5.42 -48.66
CA ALA A 66 5.28 -4.29 -48.41
C ALA A 66 6.01 -3.00 -48.79
N SER A 67 5.40 -2.26 -49.72
CA SER A 67 5.81 -0.92 -50.15
C SER A 67 5.85 0.06 -48.98
N SER A 68 6.82 0.97 -49.05
CA SER A 68 7.07 2.04 -48.08
C SER A 68 5.88 2.99 -47.97
N ILE A 69 5.02 2.77 -46.98
CA ILE A 69 4.06 3.77 -46.50
C ILE A 69 4.83 4.72 -45.57
N SER A 70 4.84 5.99 -45.94
CA SER A 70 5.43 7.10 -45.20
C SER A 70 5.01 7.07 -43.74
N LYS A 71 6.00 6.96 -42.84
CA LYS A 71 5.80 7.08 -41.39
C LYS A 71 5.23 8.46 -41.10
N ALA A 72 3.94 8.53 -40.77
CA ALA A 72 3.38 9.70 -40.10
C ALA A 72 4.20 9.96 -38.83
N SER A 73 4.66 11.21 -38.67
CA SER A 73 5.42 11.64 -37.50
C SER A 73 4.63 11.34 -36.22
N PRO A 74 5.29 10.85 -35.14
CA PRO A 74 4.60 10.61 -33.89
C PRO A 74 4.04 11.93 -33.37
N ARG A 75 2.71 12.01 -33.23
CA ARG A 75 2.03 13.13 -32.59
C ARG A 75 2.71 13.40 -31.25
N ALA A 76 3.26 14.60 -31.07
CA ALA A 76 3.97 14.98 -29.86
C ALA A 76 3.13 14.62 -28.63
N LYS A 77 3.66 13.75 -27.76
CA LYS A 77 3.00 13.41 -26.48
C LYS A 77 2.85 14.73 -25.73
N LYS A 78 1.61 15.12 -25.39
CA LYS A 78 1.36 16.28 -24.53
C LYS A 78 2.28 16.19 -23.32
N PRO A 79 3.02 17.25 -22.97
CA PRO A 79 3.91 17.23 -21.81
C PRO A 79 3.12 16.83 -20.57
N ARG A 80 3.70 15.91 -19.80
CA ARG A 80 3.09 15.45 -18.55
C ARG A 80 3.09 16.64 -17.57
N PRO A 81 1.97 16.94 -16.88
CA PRO A 81 1.98 17.94 -15.83
C PRO A 81 3.07 17.61 -14.79
N SER A 82 3.90 18.60 -14.45
CA SER A 82 4.91 18.48 -13.40
C SER A 82 4.22 18.43 -12.03
N VAL A 83 4.51 17.41 -11.24
CA VAL A 83 4.06 17.31 -9.85
C VAL A 83 5.25 17.72 -8.98
N PRO A 84 5.10 18.67 -8.04
CA PRO A 84 6.16 19.01 -7.10
C PRO A 84 6.70 17.78 -6.37
N GLU A 85 8.00 17.73 -6.11
CA GLU A 85 8.59 16.63 -5.37
C GLU A 85 8.20 16.72 -3.90
N TYR A 86 7.76 15.60 -3.31
CA TYR A 86 7.13 15.58 -1.98
C TYR A 86 8.03 16.15 -0.87
N HIS A 87 9.33 15.90 -0.94
CA HIS A 87 10.30 16.40 0.04
C HIS A 87 10.48 17.93 0.03
N LEU A 88 10.05 18.61 -1.04
CA LEU A 88 10.07 20.06 -1.15
C LEU A 88 8.83 20.73 -0.54
N THR A 89 7.91 19.95 0.04
CA THR A 89 6.77 20.53 0.76
C THR A 89 7.30 21.42 1.88
N PRO A 90 6.92 22.71 1.96
CA PRO A 90 7.47 23.64 2.94
C PRO A 90 7.25 23.14 4.37
N SER A 91 8.32 23.07 5.15
CA SER A 91 8.23 22.73 6.57
C SER A 91 7.72 23.88 7.41
N ILE A 92 6.99 23.53 8.46
CA ILE A 92 6.59 24.49 9.48
C ILE A 92 7.75 24.73 10.46
N ARG A 93 7.72 25.89 11.12
CA ARG A 93 8.67 26.28 12.15
C ARG A 93 7.94 26.60 13.44
N ASP A 94 8.57 26.32 14.58
CA ASP A 94 8.05 26.72 15.89
C ASP A 94 8.34 28.20 16.19
N GLU A 95 7.94 28.65 17.38
CA GLU A 95 8.15 30.03 17.85
C GLU A 95 9.64 30.43 17.92
N SER A 96 10.56 29.46 18.03
CA SER A 96 12.00 29.70 18.02
C SER A 96 12.60 29.77 16.61
N GLY A 97 11.78 29.50 15.59
CA GLY A 97 12.21 29.44 14.20
C GLY A 97 12.80 28.09 13.79
N GLU A 98 12.81 27.09 14.68
CA GLU A 98 13.32 25.76 14.39
C GLU A 98 12.31 24.93 13.58
N ILE A 99 12.80 24.06 12.71
CA ILE A 99 11.95 23.20 11.87
C ILE A 99 11.28 22.14 12.75
N VAL A 100 9.96 22.02 12.67
CA VAL A 100 9.20 21.00 13.40
C VAL A 100 9.06 19.74 12.54
N TRP A 101 10.07 18.86 12.58
CA TRP A 101 10.09 17.61 11.81
C TRP A 101 10.87 16.51 12.55
N PRO A 102 10.46 15.22 12.46
CA PRO A 102 9.26 14.72 11.78
C PRO A 102 7.96 14.95 12.55
N ALA A 103 8.04 15.40 13.81
CA ALA A 103 6.93 15.72 14.69
C ALA A 103 7.43 16.75 15.74
N PRO A 104 6.53 17.38 16.53
CA PRO A 104 6.93 18.23 17.64
C PRO A 104 7.93 17.56 18.58
N LYS A 105 9.03 18.26 18.89
CA LYS A 105 10.13 17.72 19.72
C LYS A 105 9.64 17.16 21.05
N ALA A 106 8.72 17.86 21.71
CA ALA A 106 8.15 17.40 22.98
C ALA A 106 7.37 16.07 22.85
N GLN A 107 6.68 15.84 21.74
CA GLN A 107 6.00 14.56 21.47
C GLN A 107 7.02 13.44 21.23
N ILE A 108 8.08 13.71 20.46
CA ILE A 108 9.17 12.75 20.22
C ILE A 108 9.84 12.35 21.53
N GLU A 109 10.19 13.31 22.40
CA GLU A 109 10.81 13.01 23.69
C GLU A 109 9.89 12.22 24.63
N ARG A 110 8.59 12.56 24.69
CA ARG A 110 7.61 11.76 25.45
C ARG A 110 7.53 10.33 24.93
N ALA A 111 7.46 10.13 23.62
CA ALA A 111 7.44 8.81 23.01
C ALA A 111 8.71 8.00 23.35
N ARG A 112 9.89 8.63 23.26
CA ARG A 112 11.18 8.02 23.65
C ARG A 112 11.16 7.58 25.12
N ASN A 113 10.74 8.46 26.02
CA ASN A 113 10.68 8.19 27.45
C ASN A 113 9.73 7.02 27.75
N LEU A 114 8.55 6.97 27.13
CA LEU A 114 7.60 5.88 27.37
C LEU A 114 8.11 4.55 26.83
N ILE A 115 8.79 4.53 25.68
CA ILE A 115 9.39 3.30 25.13
C ILE A 115 10.49 2.78 26.05
N LEU A 116 11.37 3.66 26.55
CA LEU A 116 12.41 3.30 27.52
C LEU A 116 11.81 2.79 28.83
N GLU A 117 10.78 3.48 29.34
CA GLU A 117 10.05 3.08 30.54
C GLU A 117 9.46 1.67 30.36
N CYS A 118 8.72 1.43 29.26
CA CYS A 118 8.14 0.13 28.94
C CYS A 118 9.18 -1.00 28.94
N ALA A 119 10.33 -0.78 28.29
CA ALA A 119 11.38 -1.78 28.24
C ALA A 119 11.96 -2.08 29.64
N SER A 120 12.21 -1.03 30.44
CA SER A 120 12.75 -1.16 31.80
C SER A 120 11.77 -1.80 32.79
N ALA A 121 10.47 -1.54 32.62
CA ALA A 121 9.43 -2.06 33.50
C ALA A 121 9.25 -3.57 33.35
N GLY A 122 9.60 -4.15 32.19
CA GLY A 122 9.56 -5.59 31.98
C GLY A 122 8.15 -6.18 32.09
N LYS A 123 7.14 -5.42 31.63
CA LYS A 123 5.72 -5.78 31.73
C LYS A 123 5.13 -6.23 30.41
N LYS A 124 3.89 -6.73 30.45
CA LYS A 124 3.15 -7.14 29.25
C LYS A 124 2.88 -5.93 28.36
N THR A 125 3.27 -6.05 27.11
CA THR A 125 3.18 -4.98 26.10
C THR A 125 2.39 -5.47 24.90
N LEU A 126 1.42 -4.67 24.46
CA LEU A 126 0.64 -4.93 23.26
C LEU A 126 1.02 -3.94 22.16
N ILE A 127 1.31 -4.45 20.98
CA ILE A 127 1.60 -3.68 19.76
C ILE A 127 0.40 -3.84 18.81
N ILE A 128 -0.17 -2.73 18.35
CA ILE A 128 -1.36 -2.70 17.49
C ILE A 128 -1.02 -1.95 16.19
N PRO A 129 -0.35 -2.60 15.23
CA PRO A 129 -0.02 -1.98 13.96
C PRO A 129 -1.26 -1.87 13.06
N ASP A 130 -1.35 -0.85 12.20
CA ASP A 130 -2.26 -0.95 11.05
C ASP A 130 -1.81 -2.08 10.12
N LYS A 131 -2.76 -2.57 9.33
CA LYS A 131 -2.69 -3.78 8.52
C LYS A 131 -1.89 -3.64 7.22
N ASP A 132 -1.48 -2.44 6.79
CA ASP A 132 -0.62 -2.27 5.61
C ASP A 132 0.86 -2.25 5.92
N ALA A 133 1.68 -2.03 4.90
CA ALA A 133 3.12 -2.00 5.03
C ALA A 133 3.62 -0.90 5.99
N ASP A 134 2.98 0.27 6.08
CA ASP A 134 3.47 1.33 6.96
C ASP A 134 3.22 0.97 8.43
N GLY A 135 1.99 0.62 8.78
CA GLY A 135 1.64 0.10 10.11
C GLY A 135 2.40 -1.15 10.52
N LEU A 136 2.44 -2.19 9.68
CA LEU A 136 3.13 -3.44 10.02
C LEU A 136 4.64 -3.23 10.19
N THR A 137 5.28 -2.40 9.35
CA THR A 137 6.71 -2.11 9.52
C THR A 137 6.97 -1.22 10.73
N SER A 138 6.10 -0.25 11.03
CA SER A 138 6.15 0.55 12.25
C SER A 138 6.11 -0.33 13.50
N GLY A 139 5.16 -1.27 13.57
CA GLY A 139 5.09 -2.25 14.67
C GLY A 139 6.32 -3.14 14.76
N ALA A 140 6.86 -3.61 13.63
CA ALA A 140 8.06 -4.45 13.60
C ALA A 140 9.32 -3.70 14.06
N ILE A 141 9.46 -2.42 13.70
CA ILE A 141 10.54 -1.54 14.18
C ILE A 141 10.46 -1.41 15.70
N LEU A 142 9.28 -1.09 16.24
CA LEU A 142 9.09 -0.94 17.68
C LEU A 142 9.35 -2.25 18.42
N GLN A 143 8.84 -3.38 17.93
CA GLN A 143 9.08 -4.70 18.54
C GLN A 143 10.58 -5.00 18.62
N LYS A 144 11.33 -4.84 17.53
CA LYS A 144 12.78 -5.08 17.50
C LYS A 144 13.51 -4.13 18.45
N THR A 145 13.06 -2.89 18.56
CA THR A 145 13.62 -1.89 19.48
C THR A 145 13.41 -2.29 20.94
N LEU A 146 12.18 -2.66 21.33
CA LEU A 146 11.88 -3.10 22.70
C LEU A 146 12.72 -4.32 23.11
N VAL A 147 12.88 -5.28 22.19
CA VAL A 147 13.75 -6.45 22.42
C VAL A 147 15.21 -6.04 22.55
N ALA A 148 15.70 -5.11 21.71
CA ALA A 148 17.06 -4.60 21.80
C ALA A 148 17.32 -3.87 23.14
N LEU A 149 16.31 -3.16 23.66
CA LEU A 149 16.33 -2.50 24.96
C LEU A 149 16.20 -3.46 26.16
N GLY A 150 16.01 -4.77 25.91
CA GLY A 150 16.01 -5.80 26.95
C GLY A 150 14.63 -6.32 27.36
N LEU A 151 13.53 -5.85 26.75
CA LEU A 151 12.21 -6.42 26.99
C LEU A 151 12.16 -7.86 26.45
N LYS A 152 11.76 -8.81 27.30
CA LYS A 152 11.72 -10.23 26.92
C LYS A 152 10.66 -10.47 25.84
N PRO A 153 10.97 -11.16 24.72
CA PRO A 153 10.02 -11.34 23.62
C PRO A 153 8.65 -11.92 24.03
N GLN A 154 8.61 -12.82 25.02
CA GLN A 154 7.37 -13.42 25.53
C GLN A 154 6.42 -12.43 26.23
N LEU A 155 6.88 -11.23 26.56
CA LEU A 155 6.05 -10.17 27.12
C LEU A 155 5.40 -9.29 26.05
N ILE A 156 5.81 -9.43 24.79
CA ILE A 156 5.33 -8.62 23.68
C ILE A 156 4.31 -9.45 22.89
N SER A 157 3.08 -8.97 22.85
CA SER A 157 2.03 -9.49 21.96
C SER A 157 1.73 -8.47 20.87
N ALA A 158 1.22 -8.95 19.73
CA ALA A 158 0.66 -8.09 18.71
C ALA A 158 -0.83 -8.38 18.54
N HIS A 159 -1.65 -7.33 18.46
CA HIS A 159 -3.06 -7.42 18.13
C HIS A 159 -3.28 -6.97 16.69
N ILE A 160 -3.78 -7.87 15.86
CA ILE A 160 -4.03 -7.61 14.44
C ILE A 160 -5.53 -7.51 14.24
N LEU A 161 -6.00 -6.34 13.82
CA LEU A 161 -7.42 -6.03 13.65
C LEU A 161 -8.13 -6.96 12.68
N GLN A 162 -9.39 -7.27 12.97
CA GLN A 162 -10.24 -8.09 12.12
C GLN A 162 -10.66 -7.35 10.84
N LYS A 163 -11.15 -8.13 9.86
CA LYS A 163 -11.57 -7.60 8.57
C LYS A 163 -12.72 -6.60 8.73
N GLY A 164 -12.49 -5.37 8.32
CA GLY A 164 -13.51 -4.31 8.35
C GLY A 164 -13.65 -3.59 9.68
N CYS A 165 -12.91 -4.01 10.71
CA CYS A 165 -12.92 -3.39 12.02
C CYS A 165 -11.87 -2.28 12.13
N ASN A 166 -12.02 -1.45 13.15
CA ASN A 166 -11.05 -0.44 13.57
C ASN A 166 -10.83 -0.50 15.09
N ILE A 167 -9.72 0.07 15.57
CA ILE A 167 -9.32 -0.02 16.99
C ILE A 167 -10.36 0.52 17.98
N HIS A 168 -11.27 1.39 17.53
CA HIS A 168 -12.25 2.05 18.39
C HIS A 168 -13.55 1.24 18.53
N GLU A 169 -13.68 0.11 17.83
CA GLU A 169 -14.83 -0.77 17.96
C GLU A 169 -14.75 -1.58 19.26
N GLU A 170 -15.88 -1.73 19.93
CA GLU A 170 -15.94 -2.38 21.25
C GLU A 170 -15.45 -3.83 21.23
N SER A 171 -15.70 -4.57 20.15
CA SER A 171 -15.18 -5.93 19.96
C SER A 171 -13.66 -5.97 19.91
N GLU A 172 -13.03 -4.98 19.29
CA GLU A 172 -11.57 -4.87 19.20
C GLU A 172 -10.99 -4.43 20.56
N ARG A 173 -11.64 -3.49 21.25
CA ARG A 173 -11.26 -3.07 22.62
C ARG A 173 -11.29 -4.25 23.59
N ALA A 174 -12.35 -5.06 23.56
CA ALA A 174 -12.47 -6.26 24.38
C ALA A 174 -11.39 -7.31 24.04
N ALA A 175 -11.10 -7.51 22.75
CA ALA A 175 -10.04 -8.42 22.33
C ALA A 175 -8.65 -7.95 22.78
N MET A 176 -8.36 -6.65 22.68
CA MET A 176 -7.12 -6.05 23.18
C MET A 176 -6.99 -6.21 24.70
N ALA A 177 -8.07 -5.97 25.45
CA ALA A 177 -8.10 -6.11 26.91
C ALA A 177 -7.79 -7.56 27.35
N ALA A 178 -8.19 -8.57 26.58
CA ALA A 178 -7.92 -9.98 26.89
C ALA A 178 -6.42 -10.32 26.99
N HIS A 179 -5.53 -9.52 26.37
CA HIS A 179 -4.08 -9.67 26.51
C HIS A 179 -3.56 -9.24 27.90
N LYS A 180 -4.36 -8.46 28.66
CA LYS A 180 -4.01 -7.82 29.93
C LYS A 180 -2.68 -7.03 29.85
N PRO A 181 -2.55 -6.09 28.90
CA PRO A 181 -1.33 -5.31 28.74
C PRO A 181 -1.22 -4.24 29.82
N GLU A 182 0.02 -3.91 30.22
CA GLU A 182 0.32 -2.71 31.02
C GLU A 182 0.75 -1.55 30.12
N TYR A 183 1.33 -1.87 28.94
CA TYR A 183 1.70 -0.90 27.90
C TYR A 183 1.04 -1.26 26.57
N ILE A 184 0.53 -0.25 25.87
CA ILE A 184 -0.12 -0.39 24.57
C ILE A 184 0.50 0.61 23.60
N PHE A 185 0.93 0.13 22.43
CA PHE A 185 1.44 0.97 21.35
C PHE A 185 0.57 0.78 20.12
N VAL A 186 -0.12 1.83 19.69
CA VAL A 186 -0.93 1.85 18.47
C VAL A 186 -0.15 2.54 17.37
N LEU A 187 0.06 1.87 16.24
CA LEU A 187 0.93 2.36 15.18
C LEU A 187 0.15 2.51 13.87
N ASP A 188 0.30 3.67 13.23
CA ASP A 188 -0.29 4.00 11.93
C ASP A 188 -1.82 4.02 11.90
N GLN A 189 -2.41 4.26 13.06
CA GLN A 189 -3.83 4.43 13.27
C GLN A 189 -4.07 5.03 14.65
N GLY A 190 -5.32 5.36 14.95
CA GLY A 190 -5.73 5.82 16.27
C GLY A 190 -5.73 7.32 16.47
N SER A 191 -5.37 8.11 15.45
CA SER A 191 -5.64 9.56 15.39
C SER A 191 -7.14 9.86 15.25
N ARG A 192 -7.90 9.48 16.26
CA ARG A 192 -9.32 9.78 16.42
C ARG A 192 -9.68 9.82 17.91
N LYS A 193 -10.46 10.84 18.27
CA LYS A 193 -11.07 10.96 19.60
C LYS A 193 -11.96 9.77 19.93
N GLY A 194 -11.85 9.28 21.15
CA GLY A 194 -12.66 8.16 21.64
C GLY A 194 -12.32 7.82 23.09
N PRO A 195 -12.99 6.80 23.65
CA PRO A 195 -12.66 6.30 24.99
C PRO A 195 -11.21 5.79 25.04
N PRO A 196 -10.70 5.46 26.24
CA PRO A 196 -9.39 4.82 26.38
C PRO A 196 -9.26 3.58 25.49
N VAL A 197 -8.04 3.25 25.06
CA VAL A 197 -7.78 2.15 24.10
C VAL A 197 -8.40 0.84 24.59
N ILE A 198 -8.32 0.57 25.89
CA ILE A 198 -9.08 -0.45 26.61
C ILE A 198 -9.58 0.11 27.95
N ASP A 199 -10.56 -0.54 28.57
CA ASP A 199 -11.12 -0.08 29.86
C ASP A 199 -10.18 -0.34 31.06
N ASP A 200 -9.36 -1.39 30.99
CA ASP A 200 -8.41 -1.72 32.06
C ASP A 200 -7.27 -0.69 32.13
N PRO A 201 -6.69 -0.42 33.32
CA PRO A 201 -5.57 0.51 33.46
C PRO A 201 -4.35 0.11 32.62
N HIS A 202 -3.86 1.06 31.81
CA HIS A 202 -2.70 0.86 30.94
C HIS A 202 -2.03 2.21 30.62
N LYS A 203 -0.81 2.17 30.06
CA LYS A 203 -0.19 3.31 29.40
C LYS A 203 -0.26 3.12 27.88
N ALA A 204 -0.91 4.04 27.18
CA ALA A 204 -1.05 4.01 25.72
C ALA A 204 -0.18 5.07 25.03
N LEU A 205 0.45 4.70 23.92
CA LEU A 205 1.07 5.63 22.98
C LEU A 205 0.57 5.39 21.57
N ILE A 206 0.08 6.46 20.95
CA ILE A 206 -0.30 6.50 19.53
C ILE A 206 0.86 7.09 18.71
N ILE A 207 1.36 6.35 17.73
CA ILE A 207 2.34 6.85 16.75
C ILE A 207 1.70 6.80 15.37
N ASP A 208 1.36 7.97 14.83
CA ASP A 208 0.52 8.06 13.64
C ASP A 208 0.88 9.28 12.78
N HIS A 209 0.31 9.37 11.59
CA HIS A 209 0.52 10.46 10.63
C HIS A 209 -0.76 10.85 9.87
N HIS A 210 -1.87 10.15 10.12
CA HIS A 210 -3.17 10.50 9.59
C HIS A 210 -3.63 11.87 10.09
N TRP A 211 -4.49 12.54 9.30
CA TRP A 211 -4.99 13.86 9.66
C TRP A 211 -5.79 13.80 10.98
N ALA A 212 -5.35 14.60 11.96
CA ALA A 212 -6.00 14.76 13.25
C ALA A 212 -5.80 16.18 13.80
N LEU A 213 -6.75 16.59 14.64
CA LEU A 213 -6.61 17.73 15.54
C LEU A 213 -5.88 17.34 16.83
N GLU A 214 -5.50 18.32 17.64
CA GLU A 214 -4.75 18.07 18.89
C GLU A 214 -5.53 17.20 19.90
N ASP A 215 -6.87 17.27 19.88
CA ASP A 215 -7.74 16.47 20.74
C ASP A 215 -8.36 15.22 20.04
N ASP A 216 -7.86 14.86 18.85
CA ASP A 216 -8.29 13.67 18.10
C ASP A 216 -7.52 12.41 18.52
N PHE A 217 -7.47 12.08 19.81
CA PHE A 217 -6.82 10.85 20.30
C PHE A 217 -7.64 10.15 21.40
N PRO A 218 -7.45 8.83 21.63
CA PRO A 218 -8.11 8.11 22.71
C PRO A 218 -7.83 8.74 24.07
N ASP A 219 -8.85 8.83 24.91
CA ASP A 219 -8.73 9.40 26.25
C ASP A 219 -7.63 8.72 27.06
N GLY A 220 -6.76 9.51 27.69
CA GLY A 220 -5.66 9.01 28.51
C GLY A 220 -4.45 8.44 27.75
N SER A 221 -4.42 8.56 26.41
CA SER A 221 -3.25 8.17 25.61
C SER A 221 -2.25 9.31 25.43
N ASP A 222 -0.96 8.98 25.47
CA ASP A 222 0.08 9.82 24.87
C ASP A 222 0.04 9.65 23.34
N HIS A 223 0.53 10.66 22.62
CA HIS A 223 0.63 10.59 21.16
C HIS A 223 1.86 11.33 20.62
N VAL A 224 2.30 10.88 19.45
CA VAL A 224 3.23 11.58 18.58
C VAL A 224 2.72 11.47 17.15
N THR A 225 2.52 12.62 16.50
CA THR A 225 1.97 12.67 15.15
C THR A 225 2.79 13.53 14.20
N ALA A 226 2.97 13.03 12.98
CA ALA A 226 3.62 13.78 11.90
C ALA A 226 2.64 14.61 11.07
N CYS A 227 1.32 14.50 11.29
CA CYS A 227 0.29 15.02 10.39
C CYS A 227 0.36 16.54 10.15
N ASN A 228 0.91 17.27 11.11
CA ASN A 228 1.09 18.73 11.08
C ASN A 228 2.54 19.16 10.79
N SER A 229 3.43 18.22 10.45
CA SER A 229 4.86 18.45 10.21
C SER A 229 5.25 18.16 8.75
N PRO A 230 4.87 19.02 7.78
CA PRO A 230 5.23 18.82 6.38
C PRO A 230 6.75 18.87 6.12
N PRO A 231 7.26 18.11 5.13
CA PRO A 231 6.60 16.99 4.47
C PRO A 231 6.29 15.87 5.49
N VAL A 232 5.04 15.40 5.48
CA VAL A 232 4.54 14.46 6.50
C VAL A 232 5.31 13.16 6.37
N ALA A 233 6.03 12.79 7.44
CA ALA A 233 6.67 11.49 7.60
C ALA A 233 5.60 10.41 7.77
N THR A 234 5.83 9.23 7.20
CA THR A 234 4.95 8.07 7.44
C THR A 234 5.18 7.52 8.85
N SER A 235 4.25 6.72 9.36
CA SER A 235 4.32 6.16 10.71
C SER A 235 5.56 5.28 10.90
N SER A 236 5.94 4.47 9.90
CA SER A 236 7.19 3.69 9.99
C SER A 236 8.44 4.56 10.04
N LEU A 237 8.48 5.69 9.30
CA LEU A 237 9.59 6.63 9.34
C LEU A 237 9.64 7.37 10.68
N LEU A 238 8.50 7.80 11.19
CA LEU A 238 8.39 8.44 12.50
C LEU A 238 8.85 7.50 13.61
N THR A 239 8.35 6.26 13.63
CA THR A 239 8.76 5.23 14.58
C THR A 239 10.25 4.91 14.46
N TYR A 240 10.78 4.78 13.24
CA TYR A 240 12.21 4.59 13.01
C TYR A 240 13.02 5.75 13.57
N HIS A 241 12.63 7.01 13.31
CA HIS A 241 13.33 8.19 13.82
C HIS A 241 13.35 8.24 15.35
N ILE A 242 12.23 7.90 16.00
CA ILE A 242 12.13 7.80 17.46
C ILE A 242 13.07 6.70 17.97
N CYS A 243 12.92 5.48 17.46
CA CYS A 243 13.61 4.29 17.94
C CYS A 243 15.12 4.29 17.65
N ASN A 244 15.55 4.85 16.51
CA ASN A 244 16.93 4.85 16.07
C ASN A 244 17.87 5.59 17.05
N SER A 245 17.34 6.57 17.78
CA SER A 245 18.06 7.28 18.84
C SER A 245 18.16 6.50 20.17
N LEU A 246 17.37 5.44 20.35
CA LEU A 246 17.29 4.70 21.61
C LEU A 246 18.27 3.54 21.67
N HIS A 247 18.64 2.94 20.53
CA HIS A 247 19.54 1.81 20.49
C HIS A 247 20.24 1.66 19.11
N GLU A 248 21.56 1.44 19.11
CA GLU A 248 22.40 1.35 17.88
C GLU A 248 21.94 0.30 16.86
N LYS A 249 21.52 -0.89 17.32
CA LYS A 249 21.00 -1.99 16.50
C LYS A 249 19.74 -1.64 15.68
N VAL A 250 19.02 -0.58 16.02
CA VAL A 250 17.82 -0.18 15.27
C VAL A 250 18.22 0.20 13.85
N HIS A 251 19.26 1.01 13.67
CA HIS A 251 19.78 1.37 12.36
C HIS A 251 20.09 0.13 11.51
N GLU A 252 20.85 -0.81 12.06
CA GLU A 252 21.36 -1.98 11.32
C GLU A 252 20.28 -2.97 10.91
N SER A 253 19.22 -3.09 11.73
CA SER A 253 18.19 -4.13 11.60
C SER A 253 16.85 -3.64 11.03
N CYS A 254 16.60 -2.33 11.08
CA CYS A 254 15.30 -1.74 10.79
C CYS A 254 15.29 -0.72 9.64
N ASP A 255 16.46 -0.37 9.06
CA ASP A 255 16.54 0.57 7.94
C ASP A 255 15.65 0.16 6.75
N TRP A 256 15.65 -1.12 6.39
CA TRP A 256 14.83 -1.67 5.32
C TRP A 256 13.34 -1.66 5.65
N LEU A 257 12.96 -1.79 6.93
CA LEU A 257 11.57 -1.68 7.39
C LEU A 257 11.08 -0.23 7.24
N CYS A 258 11.90 0.74 7.66
CA CYS A 258 11.63 2.17 7.47
C CYS A 258 11.38 2.49 5.99
N VAL A 259 12.26 2.03 5.10
CA VAL A 259 12.11 2.26 3.67
C VAL A 259 10.86 1.58 3.12
N MET A 260 10.56 0.35 3.58
CA MET A 260 9.36 -0.37 3.15
C MET A 260 8.08 0.34 3.52
N GLY A 261 7.90 0.74 4.78
CA GLY A 261 6.68 1.46 5.19
C GLY A 261 6.55 2.81 4.49
N THR A 262 7.65 3.56 4.41
CA THR A 262 7.67 4.85 3.68
C THR A 262 7.27 4.68 2.20
N HIS A 263 7.78 3.65 1.52
CA HIS A 263 7.37 3.34 0.14
C HIS A 263 5.97 2.75 0.02
N GLY A 264 5.47 2.10 1.06
CA GLY A 264 4.10 1.61 1.16
C GLY A 264 3.08 2.72 1.00
N ASP A 265 3.37 3.87 1.62
CA ASP A 265 2.41 4.96 1.70
C ASP A 265 2.69 6.11 0.72
N LEU A 266 3.92 6.63 0.68
CA LEU A 266 4.32 7.72 -0.24
C LEU A 266 4.69 7.22 -1.65
N GLY A 267 4.80 5.91 -1.82
CA GLY A 267 5.19 5.28 -3.08
C GLY A 267 6.69 5.26 -3.34
N ASN A 268 7.06 4.52 -4.38
CA ASN A 268 8.45 4.22 -4.70
C ASN A 268 9.22 5.32 -5.45
N ASN A 269 8.57 6.44 -5.79
CA ASN A 269 9.20 7.57 -6.47
C ASN A 269 9.67 8.66 -5.51
N LEU A 270 9.45 8.48 -4.21
CA LEU A 270 9.97 9.38 -3.17
C LEU A 270 11.48 9.56 -3.34
N LYS A 271 11.91 10.82 -3.20
CA LYS A 271 13.31 11.20 -3.11
C LYS A 271 13.71 11.24 -1.64
N TRP A 272 14.74 10.47 -1.30
CA TRP A 272 15.32 10.44 0.04
C TRP A 272 16.32 11.58 0.19
N GLU A 273 15.78 12.79 0.18
CA GLU A 273 16.50 14.06 0.31
C GLU A 273 15.91 14.83 1.49
N PRO A 274 16.66 15.77 2.10
CA PRO A 274 16.19 16.50 3.28
C PRO A 274 14.77 17.07 3.11
N PRO A 275 13.92 16.98 4.14
CA PRO A 275 14.26 16.56 5.51
C PRO A 275 14.26 15.05 5.74
N PHE A 276 13.95 14.22 4.73
CA PHE A 276 14.05 12.76 4.87
C PHE A 276 15.50 12.32 5.12
N PRO A 277 15.72 11.23 5.89
CA PRO A 277 17.06 10.74 6.19
C PRO A 277 17.76 10.19 4.93
N ASP A 278 19.10 10.21 4.94
CA ASP A 278 19.90 9.60 3.87
C ASP A 278 19.84 8.07 3.96
N MET A 279 19.19 7.45 2.97
CA MET A 279 19.02 5.99 2.86
C MET A 279 19.97 5.34 1.83
N LYS A 280 21.02 6.04 1.37
CA LYS A 280 21.96 5.50 0.36
C LYS A 280 22.61 4.19 0.79
N ALA A 281 23.00 4.06 2.07
CA ALA A 281 23.59 2.84 2.60
C ALA A 281 22.60 1.66 2.51
N THR A 282 21.34 1.89 2.88
CA THR A 282 20.25 0.91 2.77
C THR A 282 20.02 0.49 1.33
N PHE A 283 20.02 1.43 0.36
CA PHE A 283 19.87 1.10 -1.06
C PHE A 283 21.09 0.43 -1.70
N LYS A 284 22.27 0.58 -1.08
CA LYS A 284 23.46 -0.21 -1.45
C LYS A 284 23.35 -1.64 -0.94
N LYS A 285 22.77 -1.85 0.25
CA LYS A 285 22.56 -3.15 0.89
C LYS A 285 21.40 -3.93 0.26
N TYR A 286 20.29 -3.25 -0.01
CA TYR A 286 19.06 -3.83 -0.54
C TYR A 286 18.64 -3.12 -1.82
N THR A 287 18.32 -3.88 -2.86
CA THR A 287 17.88 -3.27 -4.11
C THR A 287 16.53 -2.56 -3.92
N LYS A 288 16.35 -1.42 -4.60
CA LYS A 288 15.05 -0.74 -4.64
C LYS A 288 13.93 -1.67 -5.11
N LYS A 289 14.21 -2.59 -6.04
CA LYS A 289 13.23 -3.58 -6.50
C LYS A 289 12.81 -4.52 -5.37
N SER A 290 13.76 -5.11 -4.64
CA SER A 290 13.44 -6.06 -3.55
C SER A 290 12.61 -5.43 -2.46
N LEU A 291 12.91 -4.17 -2.08
CA LEU A 291 12.12 -3.43 -1.10
C LEU A 291 10.67 -3.22 -1.58
N ASN A 292 10.49 -2.75 -2.81
CA ASN A 292 9.15 -2.50 -3.37
C ASN A 292 8.34 -3.77 -3.62
N ASP A 293 8.99 -4.86 -4.04
CA ASP A 293 8.33 -6.15 -4.17
C ASP A 293 7.87 -6.68 -2.79
N ALA A 294 8.68 -6.47 -1.74
CA ALA A 294 8.33 -6.84 -0.37
C ALA A 294 7.16 -6.01 0.18
N VAL A 295 7.10 -4.70 -0.12
CA VAL A 295 5.91 -3.85 0.17
C VAL A 295 4.65 -4.42 -0.46
N SER A 296 4.72 -4.85 -1.71
CA SER A 296 3.58 -5.46 -2.41
C SER A 296 3.14 -6.78 -1.76
N LEU A 297 4.10 -7.59 -1.32
CA LEU A 297 3.84 -8.87 -0.67
C LEU A 297 3.20 -8.73 0.71
N ILE A 298 3.72 -7.85 1.57
CA ILE A 298 3.17 -7.62 2.91
C ILE A 298 1.77 -7.00 2.87
N ASN A 299 1.49 -6.19 1.85
CA ASN A 299 0.15 -5.63 1.63
C ASN A 299 -0.85 -6.64 1.03
N ALA A 300 -0.40 -7.76 0.47
CA ALA A 300 -1.30 -8.65 -0.24
C ALA A 300 -2.32 -9.32 0.70
N PRO A 301 -1.95 -9.85 1.88
CA PRO A 301 -2.90 -10.54 2.74
C PRO A 301 -4.06 -9.66 3.27
N ARG A 302 -3.85 -8.37 3.58
CA ARG A 302 -4.97 -7.45 3.91
C ARG A 302 -5.94 -7.24 2.75
N ARG A 303 -5.50 -7.54 1.51
CA ARG A 303 -6.27 -7.32 0.28
C ARG A 303 -6.96 -8.56 -0.23
N THR A 304 -6.64 -9.76 0.24
CA THR A 304 -7.34 -10.99 -0.18
C THR A 304 -8.80 -10.99 0.30
N ALA A 305 -9.61 -11.90 -0.23
CA ALA A 305 -10.96 -12.11 0.25
C ALA A 305 -10.98 -12.61 1.72
N THR A 306 -10.00 -13.45 2.08
CA THR A 306 -9.87 -14.06 3.40
C THR A 306 -9.32 -13.12 4.46
N TYR A 307 -8.59 -12.07 4.08
CA TYR A 307 -7.99 -11.09 4.99
C TYR A 307 -7.03 -11.74 6.02
N ASP A 308 -5.85 -12.17 5.57
CA ASP A 308 -4.87 -12.89 6.41
C ASP A 308 -3.68 -12.03 6.84
N VAL A 309 -3.99 -10.90 7.48
CA VAL A 309 -2.97 -9.99 8.02
C VAL A 309 -2.07 -10.64 9.08
N PRO A 310 -2.55 -11.55 9.96
CA PRO A 310 -1.69 -12.28 10.89
C PRO A 310 -0.54 -13.02 10.19
N ALA A 311 -0.77 -13.64 9.02
CA ALA A 311 0.31 -14.27 8.25
C ALA A 311 1.33 -13.25 7.72
N ALA A 312 0.88 -12.05 7.32
CA ALA A 312 1.78 -10.95 6.92
C ALA A 312 2.67 -10.50 8.10
N TRP A 313 2.07 -10.30 9.26
CA TRP A 313 2.77 -9.93 10.48
C TRP A 313 3.80 -10.99 10.87
N ALA A 314 3.42 -12.26 10.95
CA ALA A 314 4.31 -13.36 11.29
C ALA A 314 5.51 -13.46 10.32
N ALA A 315 5.27 -13.33 9.01
CA ALA A 315 6.32 -13.31 8.01
C ALA A 315 7.27 -12.11 8.19
N LEU A 316 6.73 -10.93 8.48
CA LEU A 316 7.51 -9.70 8.66
C LEU A 316 8.39 -9.75 9.91
N THR A 317 7.87 -10.21 11.04
CA THR A 317 8.61 -10.26 12.30
C THR A 317 9.70 -11.33 12.29
N ALA A 318 9.49 -12.43 11.55
CA ALA A 318 10.50 -13.48 11.36
C ALA A 318 11.59 -13.10 10.35
N ALA A 319 11.33 -12.14 9.46
CA ALA A 319 12.28 -11.73 8.44
C ALA A 319 13.44 -10.91 9.02
N SER A 320 14.64 -11.15 8.47
CA SER A 320 15.85 -10.35 8.73
C SER A 320 16.19 -9.45 7.55
N SER A 321 15.55 -9.67 6.40
CA SER A 321 15.74 -8.91 5.18
C SER A 321 14.50 -8.94 4.29
N PRO A 322 14.38 -8.01 3.30
CA PRO A 322 13.34 -8.11 2.28
C PRO A 322 13.36 -9.44 1.51
N SER A 323 14.53 -10.08 1.40
CA SER A 323 14.68 -11.31 0.62
C SER A 323 13.94 -12.51 1.21
N ASP A 324 13.73 -12.52 2.53
CA ASP A 324 12.99 -13.57 3.23
C ASP A 324 11.49 -13.49 2.87
N LEU A 325 10.97 -12.26 2.77
CA LEU A 325 9.59 -12.00 2.36
C LEU A 325 9.35 -12.41 0.91
N LEU A 326 10.31 -12.17 0.02
CA LEU A 326 10.21 -12.53 -1.40
C LEU A 326 10.12 -14.04 -1.64
N LYS A 327 10.59 -14.86 -0.70
CA LYS A 327 10.54 -16.32 -0.76
C LYS A 327 9.35 -16.89 0.01
N ASN A 328 8.62 -16.06 0.75
CA ASN A 328 7.49 -16.52 1.56
C ASN A 328 6.32 -16.95 0.67
N ARG A 329 5.93 -18.22 0.79
CA ARG A 329 4.94 -18.84 -0.08
C ARG A 329 3.53 -18.25 0.10
N SER A 330 3.08 -18.04 1.33
CA SER A 330 1.73 -17.51 1.58
C SER A 330 1.59 -16.08 1.08
N LEU A 331 2.63 -15.24 1.22
CA LEU A 331 2.62 -13.88 0.66
C LEU A 331 2.55 -13.89 -0.87
N LEU A 332 3.26 -14.80 -1.51
CA LEU A 332 3.25 -14.93 -2.98
C LEU A 332 1.86 -15.36 -3.50
N GLU A 333 1.21 -16.29 -2.80
CA GLU A 333 -0.13 -16.77 -3.11
C GLU A 333 -1.18 -15.68 -2.90
N ALA A 334 -1.14 -14.97 -1.76
CA ALA A 334 -2.00 -13.82 -1.51
C ALA A 334 -1.84 -12.74 -2.60
N ARG A 335 -0.60 -12.46 -3.02
CA ARG A 335 -0.34 -11.48 -4.10
C ARG A 335 -0.89 -11.96 -5.44
N ALA A 336 -0.82 -13.25 -5.73
CA ALA A 336 -1.39 -13.81 -6.96
C ALA A 336 -2.92 -13.67 -7.00
N GLU A 337 -3.61 -13.98 -5.89
CA GLU A 337 -5.05 -13.77 -5.74
C GLU A 337 -5.43 -12.30 -5.97
N VAL A 338 -4.77 -11.38 -5.24
CA VAL A 338 -5.03 -9.94 -5.35
C VAL A 338 -4.80 -9.44 -6.77
N ASN A 339 -3.76 -9.90 -7.45
CA ASN A 339 -3.49 -9.50 -8.83
C ASN A 339 -4.59 -9.98 -9.79
N ALA A 340 -5.04 -11.23 -9.67
CA ALA A 340 -6.13 -11.77 -10.47
C ALA A 340 -7.42 -10.97 -10.27
N GLU A 341 -7.71 -10.60 -9.01
CA GLU A 341 -8.94 -9.89 -8.67
C GLU A 341 -8.92 -8.41 -9.07
N VAL A 342 -7.76 -7.75 -8.94
CA VAL A 342 -7.55 -6.40 -9.49
C VAL A 342 -7.74 -6.43 -11.01
N GLU A 343 -7.18 -7.41 -11.72
CA GLU A 343 -7.33 -7.52 -13.17
C GLU A 343 -8.79 -7.74 -13.57
N ARG A 344 -9.51 -8.61 -12.86
CA ARG A 344 -10.95 -8.82 -13.08
C ARG A 344 -11.75 -7.52 -12.94
N CYS A 345 -11.46 -6.74 -11.89
CA CYS A 345 -12.26 -5.57 -11.53
C CYS A 345 -11.84 -4.28 -12.27
N THR A 346 -10.60 -4.18 -12.75
CA THR A 346 -10.06 -2.92 -13.32
C THR A 346 -10.75 -2.48 -14.61
N HIS A 347 -11.43 -3.39 -15.30
CA HIS A 347 -12.16 -3.13 -16.56
C HIS A 347 -13.54 -2.50 -16.36
N THR A 348 -13.94 -2.25 -15.11
CA THR A 348 -15.19 -1.56 -14.78
C THR A 348 -15.20 -0.16 -15.40
N ALA A 349 -16.27 0.17 -16.15
CA ALA A 349 -16.42 1.48 -16.74
C ALA A 349 -16.81 2.53 -15.68
N PRO A 350 -16.22 3.75 -15.71
CA PRO A 350 -16.62 4.82 -14.80
C PRO A 350 -17.97 5.43 -15.20
N LYS A 351 -18.69 5.91 -14.20
CA LYS A 351 -19.73 6.94 -14.34
C LYS A 351 -19.22 8.26 -13.78
N PHE A 352 -19.73 9.37 -14.27
CA PHE A 352 -19.29 10.70 -13.84
C PHE A 352 -20.40 11.40 -13.06
N SER A 353 -20.01 12.25 -12.10
CA SER A 353 -20.91 13.23 -11.48
C SER A 353 -21.47 14.21 -12.52
N GLY A 354 -22.61 14.83 -12.21
CA GLY A 354 -23.27 15.79 -13.12
C GLY A 354 -22.37 16.94 -13.57
N ASP A 355 -21.44 17.38 -12.71
CA ASP A 355 -20.43 18.40 -12.98
C ASP A 355 -19.12 17.87 -13.61
N ALA A 356 -19.02 16.55 -13.79
CA ALA A 356 -17.85 15.81 -14.27
C ALA A 356 -16.57 15.96 -13.42
N LYS A 357 -16.69 16.39 -12.16
CA LYS A 357 -15.56 16.49 -11.23
C LYS A 357 -15.18 15.16 -10.59
N ILE A 358 -16.10 14.20 -10.52
CA ILE A 358 -15.88 12.91 -9.85
C ILE A 358 -16.17 11.78 -10.84
N ALA A 359 -15.21 10.87 -10.97
CA ALA A 359 -15.42 9.60 -11.67
C ALA A 359 -15.61 8.48 -10.65
N VAL A 360 -16.76 7.81 -10.72
CA VAL A 360 -17.15 6.71 -9.84
C VAL A 360 -17.08 5.38 -10.58
N PHE A 361 -16.34 4.43 -10.01
CA PHE A 361 -16.27 3.04 -10.44
C PHE A 361 -16.96 2.18 -9.38
N ARG A 362 -17.92 1.34 -9.78
CA ARG A 362 -18.63 0.43 -8.88
C ARG A 362 -18.20 -1.00 -9.16
N ILE A 363 -17.57 -1.65 -8.19
CA ILE A 363 -17.10 -3.03 -8.27
C ILE A 363 -17.78 -3.89 -7.22
N ASN A 364 -17.77 -5.20 -7.44
CA ASN A 364 -18.25 -6.18 -6.47
C ASN A 364 -17.18 -7.25 -6.30
N SER A 365 -16.50 -7.24 -5.15
CA SER A 365 -15.40 -8.13 -4.82
C SER A 365 -15.30 -8.33 -3.31
N ALA A 366 -15.08 -9.57 -2.86
CA ALA A 366 -14.78 -9.88 -1.46
C ALA A 366 -13.39 -9.38 -1.00
N ALA A 367 -12.53 -8.99 -1.95
CA ALA A 367 -11.16 -8.55 -1.74
C ALA A 367 -11.05 -7.01 -1.62
N GLN A 368 -10.03 -6.51 -0.93
CA GLN A 368 -9.82 -5.05 -0.75
C GLN A 368 -9.06 -4.44 -1.96
N VAL A 369 -9.59 -4.63 -3.16
CA VAL A 369 -8.91 -4.24 -4.41
C VAL A 369 -9.24 -2.82 -4.88
N HIS A 370 -10.32 -2.22 -4.38
CA HIS A 370 -10.76 -0.87 -4.77
C HIS A 370 -9.69 0.23 -4.58
N PRO A 371 -8.83 0.24 -3.53
CA PRO A 371 -7.80 1.28 -3.40
C PRO A 371 -6.73 1.17 -4.48
N VAL A 372 -6.37 -0.07 -4.89
CA VAL A 372 -5.39 -0.31 -5.96
C VAL A 372 -5.95 0.14 -7.30
N ILE A 373 -7.21 -0.17 -7.56
CA ILE A 373 -7.92 0.24 -8.78
C ILE A 373 -8.03 1.77 -8.84
N ALA A 374 -8.36 2.43 -7.73
CA ALA A 374 -8.41 3.89 -7.65
C ALA A 374 -7.06 4.53 -8.01
N THR A 375 -5.96 3.99 -7.48
CA THR A 375 -4.60 4.46 -7.80
C THR A 375 -4.25 4.27 -9.28
N ARG A 376 -4.59 3.12 -9.89
CA ARG A 376 -4.38 2.87 -11.33
C ARG A 376 -5.14 3.89 -12.17
N TRP A 377 -6.41 4.11 -11.87
CA TRP A 377 -7.25 5.05 -12.60
C TRP A 377 -6.84 6.51 -12.39
N ALA A 378 -6.39 6.91 -11.21
CA ALA A 378 -5.84 8.25 -10.96
C ALA A 378 -4.60 8.54 -11.83
N GLY A 379 -3.80 7.52 -12.14
CA GLY A 379 -2.68 7.62 -13.08
C GLY A 379 -3.07 7.61 -14.56
N HIS A 380 -4.25 7.09 -14.90
CA HIS A 380 -4.70 6.84 -16.27
C HIS A 380 -5.76 7.83 -16.77
N LEU A 381 -6.87 8.00 -16.05
CA LEU A 381 -7.97 8.88 -16.43
C LEU A 381 -7.58 10.34 -16.21
N GLN A 382 -7.65 11.14 -17.28
CA GLN A 382 -7.27 12.55 -17.25
C GLN A 382 -8.40 13.40 -17.83
N SER A 383 -8.74 14.48 -17.13
CA SER A 383 -9.67 15.50 -17.60
C SER A 383 -9.40 16.80 -16.84
N PRO A 384 -9.51 17.98 -17.48
CA PRO A 384 -9.29 19.25 -16.80
C PRO A 384 -10.29 19.52 -15.68
N LYS A 385 -11.50 18.93 -15.73
CA LYS A 385 -12.53 19.09 -14.69
C LYS A 385 -12.37 18.10 -13.54
N LEU A 386 -11.78 16.93 -13.80
CA LEU A 386 -11.75 15.82 -12.86
C LEU A 386 -10.88 16.13 -11.63
N GLU A 387 -11.46 15.98 -10.45
CA GLU A 387 -10.88 16.26 -9.14
C GLU A 387 -10.70 14.98 -8.32
N VAL A 388 -11.60 14.01 -8.47
CA VAL A 388 -11.60 12.78 -7.66
C VAL A 388 -11.90 11.55 -8.51
N ILE A 389 -11.08 10.51 -8.34
CA ILE A 389 -11.40 9.13 -8.72
C ILE A 389 -11.95 8.43 -7.48
N LEU A 390 -13.18 7.92 -7.52
CA LEU A 390 -13.81 7.14 -6.46
C LEU A 390 -14.04 5.71 -6.96
N VAL A 391 -13.56 4.72 -6.23
CA VAL A 391 -13.86 3.31 -6.50
C VAL A 391 -14.60 2.73 -5.30
N ALA A 392 -15.85 2.33 -5.52
CA ALA A 392 -16.74 1.75 -4.52
C ALA A 392 -16.80 0.22 -4.69
N ASN A 393 -16.47 -0.51 -3.64
CA ASN A 393 -16.59 -1.96 -3.55
C ASN A 393 -17.78 -2.35 -2.67
N GLU A 394 -18.79 -2.93 -3.29
CA GLU A 394 -20.04 -3.36 -2.65
C GLU A 394 -19.99 -4.80 -2.14
N GLY A 395 -18.92 -5.54 -2.45
CA GLY A 395 -18.76 -6.95 -2.10
C GLY A 395 -17.82 -7.22 -0.93
N TYR A 396 -17.14 -6.20 -0.40
CA TYR A 396 -16.06 -6.41 0.57
C TYR A 396 -16.59 -6.83 1.96
N LEU A 397 -17.67 -6.19 2.40
CA LEU A 397 -18.36 -6.46 3.66
C LEU A 397 -19.87 -6.52 3.39
N PRO A 398 -20.61 -7.45 4.02
CA PRO A 398 -22.06 -7.54 3.85
C PRO A 398 -22.77 -6.24 4.25
N GLY A 399 -23.68 -5.76 3.40
CA GLY A 399 -24.50 -4.56 3.69
C GLY A 399 -23.76 -3.22 3.65
N MET A 400 -22.44 -3.22 3.40
CA MET A 400 -21.59 -2.02 3.43
C MET A 400 -20.95 -1.76 2.06
N VAL A 401 -20.63 -0.50 1.81
CA VAL A 401 -19.81 -0.05 0.68
C VAL A 401 -18.47 0.41 1.21
N ASN A 402 -17.41 -0.23 0.74
CA ASN A 402 -16.03 0.18 1.01
C ASN A 402 -15.51 0.93 -0.19
N PHE A 403 -15.21 2.22 -0.04
CA PHE A 403 -14.75 3.03 -1.15
C PHE A 403 -13.42 3.72 -0.86
N SER A 404 -12.66 3.95 -1.93
CA SER A 404 -11.40 4.69 -1.89
C SER A 404 -11.39 5.74 -2.98
N CYS A 405 -10.90 6.91 -2.60
CA CYS A 405 -10.77 8.09 -3.43
C CYS A 405 -9.31 8.46 -3.64
N ARG A 406 -8.96 8.93 -4.84
CA ARG A 406 -7.61 9.42 -5.18
C ARG A 406 -7.71 10.67 -6.03
N ILE A 407 -6.79 11.62 -5.82
CA ILE A 407 -6.62 12.77 -6.72
C ILE A 407 -6.00 12.27 -8.03
N PRO A 408 -6.64 12.47 -9.19
CA PRO A 408 -6.08 12.12 -10.49
C PRO A 408 -4.85 12.98 -10.78
N ARG A 409 -3.91 12.46 -11.57
CA ARG A 409 -2.66 13.19 -11.89
C ARG A 409 -2.92 14.60 -12.43
N SER A 410 -3.97 14.79 -13.23
CA SER A 410 -4.37 16.09 -13.80
C SER A 410 -4.79 17.13 -12.76
N ALA A 411 -5.10 16.73 -11.53
CA ALA A 411 -5.55 17.63 -10.47
C ALA A 411 -4.51 17.86 -9.36
N ARG A 412 -3.38 17.16 -9.37
CA ARG A 412 -2.37 17.24 -8.28
C ARG A 412 -1.70 18.61 -8.13
N ALA A 413 -1.63 19.38 -9.20
CA ALA A 413 -1.00 20.71 -9.22
C ALA A 413 -2.04 21.85 -9.23
N ARG A 414 -3.28 21.58 -8.82
CA ARG A 414 -4.31 22.61 -8.71
C ARG A 414 -4.01 23.56 -7.56
N ASP A 415 -4.42 24.81 -7.75
CA ASP A 415 -4.38 25.85 -6.73
C ASP A 415 -5.79 26.47 -6.61
N PRO A 416 -6.46 26.37 -5.44
CA PRO A 416 -6.00 25.65 -4.24
C PRO A 416 -5.90 24.12 -4.48
N PRO A 417 -5.04 23.42 -3.70
CA PRO A 417 -4.94 21.96 -3.76
C PRO A 417 -6.29 21.28 -3.48
N VAL A 418 -6.57 20.18 -4.18
CA VAL A 418 -7.79 19.39 -3.92
C VAL A 418 -7.66 18.69 -2.57
N ASN A 419 -8.66 18.86 -1.70
CA ASN A 419 -8.79 18.13 -0.46
C ASN A 419 -9.98 17.17 -0.54
N ILE A 420 -9.74 15.87 -0.69
CA ILE A 420 -10.80 14.86 -0.85
C ILE A 420 -11.73 14.84 0.37
N ILE A 421 -11.20 15.02 1.59
CA ILE A 421 -12.00 15.00 2.82
C ILE A 421 -13.03 16.12 2.79
N GLU A 422 -12.60 17.33 2.47
CA GLU A 422 -13.48 18.50 2.32
C GLU A 422 -14.47 18.33 1.17
N VAL A 423 -14.02 17.80 0.03
CA VAL A 423 -14.91 17.52 -1.11
C VAL A 423 -16.02 16.55 -0.69
N LEU A 424 -15.70 15.41 -0.08
CA LEU A 424 -16.68 14.40 0.33
C LEU A 424 -17.64 14.94 1.40
N LYS A 425 -17.12 15.62 2.44
CA LYS A 425 -17.95 16.25 3.48
C LYS A 425 -18.85 17.34 2.90
N GLY A 426 -18.33 18.15 1.98
CA GLY A 426 -19.08 19.21 1.30
C GLY A 426 -20.17 18.68 0.38
N ILE A 427 -20.02 17.49 -0.21
CA ILE A 427 -21.09 16.81 -0.94
C ILE A 427 -22.15 16.30 0.02
N ALA A 428 -21.75 15.61 1.10
CA ALA A 428 -22.70 15.08 2.08
C ALA A 428 -23.53 16.21 2.75
N ALA A 429 -22.94 17.39 2.96
CA ALA A 429 -23.62 18.56 3.49
C ALA A 429 -24.73 19.12 2.58
N LYS A 430 -24.76 18.75 1.30
CA LYS A 430 -25.83 19.15 0.34
C LYS A 430 -27.02 18.18 0.36
N ALA A 431 -27.00 17.16 1.21
CA ALA A 431 -28.07 16.18 1.29
C ALA A 431 -29.41 16.85 1.66
N PRO A 432 -30.51 16.48 0.98
CA PRO A 432 -31.84 16.93 1.38
C PRO A 432 -32.20 16.52 2.82
N ASN A 433 -31.72 15.34 3.24
CA ASN A 433 -31.80 14.88 4.61
C ASN A 433 -30.51 15.28 5.37
N PRO A 434 -30.57 16.23 6.32
CA PRO A 434 -29.37 16.72 7.02
C PRO A 434 -28.69 15.64 7.88
N THR A 435 -29.38 14.54 8.20
CA THR A 435 -28.82 13.42 8.99
C THR A 435 -27.88 12.51 8.19
N LEU A 436 -27.79 12.67 6.86
CA LEU A 436 -27.01 11.75 6.02
C LEU A 436 -25.55 11.67 6.47
N ARG A 437 -24.93 12.81 6.83
CA ARG A 437 -23.52 12.83 7.27
C ARG A 437 -23.30 11.95 8.50
N GLU A 438 -24.21 12.00 9.47
CA GLU A 438 -24.13 11.18 10.69
C GLU A 438 -24.35 9.70 10.38
N ARG A 439 -25.36 9.37 9.56
CA ARG A 439 -25.67 7.98 9.18
C ARG A 439 -24.59 7.32 8.31
N LEU A 440 -23.85 8.10 7.51
CA LEU A 440 -22.65 7.62 6.81
C LEU A 440 -21.57 7.14 7.79
N GLY A 441 -21.65 7.53 9.07
CA GLY A 441 -20.81 7.03 10.14
C GLY A 441 -19.44 7.69 10.22
N GLU A 442 -18.68 7.25 11.21
CA GLU A 442 -17.39 7.84 11.57
C GLU A 442 -16.24 7.46 10.62
N SER A 443 -16.41 6.36 9.88
CA SER A 443 -15.47 5.89 8.86
C SER A 443 -15.56 6.66 7.54
N PHE A 444 -16.54 7.56 7.36
CA PHE A 444 -16.69 8.35 6.14
C PHE A 444 -15.68 9.49 6.05
N ALA A 445 -14.99 9.58 4.89
CA ALA A 445 -14.04 10.64 4.55
C ALA A 445 -12.87 10.76 5.56
N ARG A 446 -12.26 9.62 5.90
CA ARG A 446 -11.06 9.51 6.76
C ARG A 446 -9.81 9.19 5.93
N GLY A 447 -8.62 9.48 6.46
CA GLY A 447 -7.33 9.27 5.78
C GLY A 447 -6.58 10.56 5.49
N HIS A 448 -5.98 10.66 4.30
CA HIS A 448 -5.23 11.84 3.85
C HIS A 448 -6.05 12.73 2.92
N LYS A 449 -5.62 13.98 2.77
CA LYS A 449 -6.24 14.96 1.87
C LYS A 449 -6.20 14.50 0.41
N GLU A 450 -5.15 13.77 0.01
CA GLU A 450 -4.90 13.26 -1.34
C GLU A 450 -5.48 11.87 -1.59
N ALA A 451 -5.83 11.18 -0.51
CA ALA A 451 -6.23 9.79 -0.49
C ALA A 451 -7.12 9.50 0.72
N SER A 452 -8.42 9.51 0.50
CA SER A 452 -9.43 9.26 1.54
C SER A 452 -10.43 8.21 1.06
N GLY A 453 -11.40 7.86 1.89
CA GLY A 453 -12.38 6.83 1.59
C GLY A 453 -13.33 6.62 2.76
N GLY A 454 -13.94 5.45 2.80
CA GLY A 454 -14.71 5.03 3.96
C GLY A 454 -15.41 3.69 3.80
N ILE A 455 -15.94 3.24 4.93
CA ILE A 455 -16.82 2.08 5.04
C ILE A 455 -18.16 2.62 5.50
N VAL A 456 -19.18 2.54 4.65
CA VAL A 456 -20.48 3.15 4.93
C VAL A 456 -21.62 2.17 4.62
N PRO A 457 -22.77 2.28 5.28
CA PRO A 457 -23.95 1.51 4.93
C PRO A 457 -24.37 1.71 3.46
N LYS A 458 -24.89 0.65 2.84
CA LYS A 458 -25.24 0.68 1.41
C LYS A 458 -26.34 1.69 1.06
N ALA A 459 -27.38 1.81 1.89
CA ALA A 459 -28.51 2.71 1.60
C ALA A 459 -28.04 4.18 1.60
N GLU A 460 -27.29 4.57 2.61
CA GLU A 460 -26.67 5.89 2.77
C GLU A 460 -25.69 6.20 1.63
N PHE A 461 -24.96 5.19 1.13
CA PHE A 461 -24.10 5.36 -0.03
C PHE A 461 -24.90 5.69 -1.30
N GLU A 462 -26.06 5.05 -1.53
CA GLU A 462 -26.90 5.39 -2.67
C GLU A 462 -27.48 6.80 -2.56
N GLU A 463 -27.92 7.23 -1.37
CA GLU A 463 -28.31 8.63 -1.13
C GLU A 463 -27.16 9.60 -1.46
N PHE A 464 -25.93 9.25 -1.09
CA PHE A 464 -24.74 10.03 -1.45
C PHE A 464 -24.46 10.05 -2.96
N MET A 465 -24.68 8.94 -3.67
CA MET A 465 -24.57 8.88 -5.13
C MET A 465 -25.64 9.72 -5.84
N ASP A 466 -26.84 9.83 -5.28
CA ASP A 466 -27.93 10.64 -5.83
C ASP A 466 -27.60 12.13 -5.81
N ILE A 467 -26.97 12.62 -4.74
CA ILE A 467 -26.47 14.01 -4.62
C ILE A 467 -25.43 14.32 -5.71
N LEU A 468 -24.59 13.34 -6.03
CA LEU A 468 -23.58 13.46 -7.08
C LEU A 468 -24.14 13.42 -8.50
N GLU A 469 -25.41 13.07 -8.66
CA GLU A 469 -26.07 12.91 -9.96
C GLU A 469 -25.33 11.94 -10.89
N ILE A 470 -24.77 10.86 -10.33
CA ILE A 470 -23.89 9.95 -11.06
C ILE A 470 -24.59 9.39 -12.31
N GLY A 471 -24.01 9.68 -13.48
CA GLY A 471 -24.50 9.20 -14.78
C GLY A 471 -25.67 9.97 -15.36
N LYS A 472 -26.16 11.04 -14.69
CA LYS A 472 -27.13 11.97 -15.30
C LYS A 472 -26.40 12.82 -16.35
N LYS A 473 -27.02 13.00 -17.51
CA LYS A 473 -26.48 13.92 -18.54
C LYS A 473 -26.70 15.37 -18.08
N PRO A 474 -25.72 16.27 -18.27
CA PRO A 474 -25.92 17.69 -17.97
C PRO A 474 -27.15 18.23 -18.70
N LYS A 475 -28.04 18.95 -18.01
CA LYS A 475 -29.26 19.52 -18.60
C LYS A 475 -28.97 20.51 -19.76
N ASP A 476 -27.75 21.05 -19.83
CA ASP A 476 -27.32 22.02 -20.86
C ASP A 476 -26.36 21.46 -21.92
N SER A 477 -26.17 20.13 -22.00
CA SER A 477 -25.44 19.57 -23.14
C SER A 477 -26.37 19.43 -24.35
N SER A 478 -26.65 20.53 -25.04
CA SER A 478 -26.91 20.45 -26.47
C SER A 478 -25.68 19.79 -27.07
N SER A 479 -25.76 18.49 -27.39
CA SER A 479 -24.71 17.81 -28.14
C SER A 479 -24.32 18.72 -29.31
N PRO A 480 -23.03 18.97 -29.58
CA PRO A 480 -22.69 19.58 -30.86
C PRO A 480 -23.24 18.63 -31.91
N ARG A 481 -24.31 19.04 -32.59
CA ARG A 481 -24.75 18.39 -33.82
C ARG A 481 -23.49 18.31 -34.64
N LYS A 482 -23.04 17.09 -34.98
CA LYS A 482 -21.99 16.88 -35.98
C LYS A 482 -22.34 17.84 -37.12
N ALA A 483 -21.51 18.87 -37.32
CA ALA A 483 -21.60 19.67 -38.52
C ALA A 483 -21.57 18.66 -39.67
N LYS A 484 -22.64 18.63 -40.47
CA LYS A 484 -22.67 17.87 -41.72
C LYS A 484 -21.45 18.33 -42.49
N LYS A 485 -20.41 17.51 -42.50
CA LYS A 485 -19.28 17.70 -43.40
C LYS A 485 -19.86 17.49 -44.80
N GLU A 486 -19.81 18.51 -45.63
CA GLU A 486 -20.17 18.43 -47.03
C GLU A 486 -19.49 17.22 -47.67
N ALA A 487 -20.23 16.55 -48.56
CA ALA A 487 -19.86 15.30 -49.18
C ALA A 487 -18.61 15.49 -50.06
N ALA A 488 -17.44 15.13 -49.54
CA ALA A 488 -16.28 14.82 -50.35
C ALA A 488 -16.30 13.33 -50.75
N SER A 489 -16.01 13.09 -52.02
CA SER A 489 -16.14 11.86 -52.81
C SER A 489 -15.85 10.54 -52.08
N LYS A 490 -16.77 9.57 -52.27
CA LYS A 490 -16.64 8.16 -51.88
C LYS A 490 -15.39 7.54 -52.51
N GLN A 491 -14.43 7.14 -51.69
CA GLN A 491 -13.36 6.23 -52.12
C GLN A 491 -13.84 4.79 -51.88
N SER A 492 -14.26 4.11 -52.95
CA SER A 492 -14.61 2.68 -52.93
C SER A 492 -13.35 1.85 -53.04
N ASN A 493 -13.01 1.09 -52.01
CA ASN A 493 -12.15 -0.09 -52.13
C ASN A 493 -12.46 -1.04 -50.97
N THR A 494 -13.47 -1.88 -51.16
CA THR A 494 -13.72 -3.05 -50.32
C THR A 494 -12.93 -4.24 -50.85
N LEU A 495 -12.36 -5.01 -49.91
CA LEU A 495 -11.51 -6.21 -50.05
C LEU A 495 -12.02 -7.35 -50.95
N MET A 496 -13.16 -7.21 -51.62
CA MET A 496 -13.80 -8.26 -52.43
C MET A 496 -13.24 -8.40 -53.86
N ASN A 497 -12.36 -7.51 -54.31
CA ASN A 497 -11.76 -7.59 -55.66
C ASN A 497 -10.50 -8.48 -55.74
N TYR A 498 -10.12 -9.19 -54.66
CA TYR A 498 -8.87 -9.96 -54.61
C TYR A 498 -8.99 -11.44 -54.99
N PHE A 499 -10.20 -11.95 -55.28
CA PHE A 499 -10.42 -13.31 -55.75
C PHE A 499 -11.02 -13.30 -57.18
N GLY A 500 -10.16 -13.04 -58.17
CA GLY A 500 -10.51 -13.19 -59.58
C GLY A 500 -10.68 -14.66 -59.96
N LYS A 501 -11.87 -15.02 -60.45
CA LYS A 501 -12.11 -16.28 -61.18
C LYS A 501 -11.37 -16.23 -62.51
N GLN A 502 -10.54 -17.24 -62.78
CA GLN A 502 -10.11 -17.57 -64.15
C GLN A 502 -11.31 -18.06 -64.95
N THR A 503 -11.49 -17.55 -66.17
CA THR A 503 -12.27 -18.19 -67.21
C THR A 503 -11.39 -18.46 -68.41
N ALA A 504 -11.49 -19.69 -68.90
CA ALA A 504 -10.90 -20.19 -70.12
C ALA A 504 -11.42 -19.48 -71.37
N ALA A 505 -10.54 -19.35 -72.36
CA ALA A 505 -10.79 -19.53 -73.78
C ALA A 505 -9.49 -20.02 -74.41
#